data_AF-A0A2D8NMT5-F1
#
_entry.id   AF-A0A2D8NMT5-F1
#
_cell.length_a   1.000
_cell.length_b   1.000
_cell.length_c   1.000
_cell.angle_alpha   90.00
_cell.angle_beta   90.00
_cell.angle_gamma   90.00
#
_symmetry.space_group_name_H-M   'P 1'
#
loop_
_entity.id
_entity.type
_entity.pdbx_description
1 polymer ?
#
loop_
_entity_poly.entity_id
_entity_poly.type
_entity_poly.pdbx_seq_one_letter_code
_entity_poly.pdbx_strand_id
1 'polypeptide(L)'
;MTGENTATPDESEPREETATGSAEATGPSAPDAIGAALGQAARRAGIDPAEEASTGHVVWRAMGGVRGILESVLPGLVFIVVFTITIDPDSGDGDLWLSLGLSVGVAAVFTAARLLARQPVTAAVGGLVAAVVAAAFALLTG
;
A
#
# COMPACT_ATOMS: atom_id res chain seq x y z
N MET A 1 -22.46 -89.99 40.37
CA MET A 1 -21.38 -89.00 40.56
C MET A 1 -21.53 -87.98 39.44
N THR A 2 -22.30 -86.88 39.67
CA THR A 2 -21.83 -85.55 40.16
C THR A 2 -20.87 -84.89 39.16
N GLY A 3 -21.07 -83.67 38.68
CA GLY A 3 -21.98 -82.59 39.04
C GLY A 3 -21.71 -81.37 38.15
N GLU A 4 -22.56 -80.37 38.29
CA GLU A 4 -22.67 -79.11 37.53
C GLU A 4 -21.49 -78.14 37.74
N ASN A 5 -21.32 -77.15 36.85
CA ASN A 5 -21.70 -75.74 37.14
C ASN A 5 -20.99 -74.74 36.18
N THR A 6 -21.77 -73.75 35.73
CA THR A 6 -21.43 -72.56 34.95
C THR A 6 -20.78 -71.45 35.78
N ALA A 7 -19.87 -70.65 35.19
CA ALA A 7 -19.80 -69.17 35.27
C ALA A 7 -18.47 -68.60 34.71
N THR A 8 -18.58 -67.52 33.92
CA THR A 8 -17.50 -66.61 33.48
C THR A 8 -17.27 -65.50 34.53
N PRO A 9 -16.05 -64.93 34.64
CA PRO A 9 -15.85 -63.48 34.37
C PRO A 9 -14.51 -63.20 33.64
N ASP A 10 -14.47 -62.38 32.59
CA ASP A 10 -14.13 -60.93 32.53
C ASP A 10 -12.70 -60.54 32.95
N GLU A 11 -12.15 -59.57 32.19
CA GLU A 11 -10.96 -58.71 32.40
C GLU A 11 -9.55 -59.09 31.84
N SER A 12 -9.17 -58.32 30.79
CA SER A 12 -8.01 -57.38 30.76
C SER A 12 -6.65 -57.76 30.14
N GLU A 13 -6.42 -57.17 28.94
CA GLU A 13 -5.18 -56.52 28.42
C GLU A 13 -4.03 -57.37 27.80
N PRO A 14 -3.01 -56.77 27.11
CA PRO A 14 -3.04 -55.83 25.96
C PRO A 14 -1.95 -56.16 24.88
N ARG A 15 -1.97 -55.42 23.77
CA ARG A 15 -0.93 -55.29 22.71
C ARG A 15 -1.00 -56.26 21.52
N GLU A 16 -1.54 -55.74 20.43
CA GLU A 16 -0.73 -55.68 19.20
C GLU A 16 -0.72 -54.23 18.71
N GLU A 17 0.35 -53.54 19.12
CA GLU A 17 0.85 -52.35 18.45
C GLU A 17 1.30 -52.77 17.05
N THR A 18 0.37 -52.79 16.10
CA THR A 18 0.74 -52.53 14.70
C THR A 18 0.43 -51.07 14.45
N ALA A 19 1.42 -50.24 14.78
CA ALA A 19 1.55 -48.89 14.26
C ALA A 19 1.65 -48.95 12.73
N THR A 20 0.51 -49.07 12.06
CA THR A 20 0.38 -48.78 10.64
C THR A 20 -0.28 -47.42 10.55
N GLY A 21 0.56 -46.39 10.45
CA GLY A 21 0.12 -45.06 10.08
C GLY A 21 -0.65 -45.14 8.77
N SER A 22 -1.89 -44.66 8.78
CA SER A 22 -2.65 -44.26 7.58
C SER A 22 -4.01 -43.71 8.01
N ALA A 23 -4.04 -42.42 8.33
CA ALA A 23 -5.19 -41.56 8.07
C ALA A 23 -4.74 -40.10 8.16
N GLU A 24 -3.74 -39.74 7.35
CA GLU A 24 -3.43 -38.33 7.08
C GLU A 24 -4.59 -37.77 6.25
N ALA A 25 -5.55 -37.18 6.96
CA ALA A 25 -6.74 -36.56 6.40
C ALA A 25 -6.31 -35.48 5.40
N THR A 26 -6.57 -35.77 4.13
CA THR A 26 -6.27 -34.94 2.98
C THR A 26 -7.14 -33.68 3.01
N GLY A 27 -6.63 -32.61 3.63
CA GLY A 27 -7.19 -31.27 3.60
C GLY A 27 -6.06 -30.25 3.82
N PRO A 28 -6.08 -29.08 3.15
CA PRO A 28 -5.05 -28.07 3.36
C PRO A 28 -4.97 -27.73 4.84
N SER A 29 -3.76 -27.78 5.41
CA SER A 29 -3.57 -27.43 6.81
C SER A 29 -3.95 -25.96 7.02
N ALA A 30 -4.40 -25.58 8.23
CA ALA A 30 -4.76 -24.18 8.52
C ALA A 30 -3.67 -23.16 8.12
N PRO A 31 -2.36 -23.44 8.32
CA PRO A 31 -1.27 -22.62 7.79
C PRO A 31 -1.29 -22.45 6.26
N ASP A 32 -1.61 -23.51 5.50
CA ASP A 32 -1.66 -23.47 4.03
C ASP A 32 -2.84 -22.62 3.54
N ALA A 33 -3.99 -22.72 4.21
CA ALA A 33 -5.16 -21.90 3.90
C ALA A 33 -4.89 -20.42 4.16
N ILE A 34 -4.20 -20.09 5.25
CA ILE A 34 -3.78 -18.72 5.58
C ILE A 34 -2.73 -18.22 4.58
N GLY A 35 -1.75 -19.05 4.24
CA GLY A 35 -0.72 -18.74 3.24
C GLY A 35 -1.33 -18.47 1.86
N ALA A 36 -2.31 -19.29 1.45
CA ALA A 36 -3.04 -19.11 0.19
C ALA A 36 -3.89 -17.83 0.19
N ALA A 37 -4.57 -17.53 1.30
CA ALA A 37 -5.34 -16.30 1.45
C ALA A 37 -4.46 -15.04 1.43
N LEU A 38 -3.31 -15.08 2.11
CA LEU A 38 -2.34 -13.99 2.14
C LEU A 38 -1.67 -13.80 0.77
N GLY A 39 -1.29 -14.89 0.10
CA GLY A 39 -0.76 -14.85 -1.27
C GLY A 39 -1.78 -14.31 -2.27
N GLN A 40 -3.07 -14.63 -2.11
CA GLN A 40 -4.13 -14.07 -2.94
C GLN A 40 -4.38 -12.59 -2.65
N ALA A 41 -4.27 -12.16 -1.40
CA ALA A 41 -4.35 -10.76 -1.02
C ALA A 41 -3.15 -9.96 -1.57
N ALA A 42 -1.94 -10.51 -1.51
CA ALA A 42 -0.73 -9.92 -2.08
C ALA A 42 -0.84 -9.73 -3.61
N ARG A 43 -1.31 -10.76 -4.34
CA ARG A 43 -1.59 -10.65 -5.79
C ARG A 43 -2.64 -9.58 -6.10
N ARG A 44 -3.73 -9.51 -5.33
CA ARG A 44 -4.74 -8.44 -5.48
C ARG A 44 -4.19 -7.05 -5.15
N ALA A 45 -3.21 -6.96 -4.25
CA ALA A 45 -2.49 -5.73 -3.94
C ALA A 45 -1.41 -5.38 -4.99
N GLY A 46 -1.25 -6.20 -6.04
CA GLY A 46 -0.25 -6.00 -7.09
C GLY A 46 1.17 -6.35 -6.66
N ILE A 47 1.33 -7.14 -5.59
CA ILE A 47 2.62 -7.70 -5.18
C ILE A 47 2.75 -9.06 -5.88
N ASP A 48 3.44 -9.08 -7.02
CA ASP A 48 3.80 -10.30 -7.73
C ASP A 48 5.27 -10.66 -7.45
N PRO A 49 5.57 -11.66 -6.61
CA PRO A 49 6.94 -12.10 -6.35
C PRO A 49 7.60 -12.77 -7.56
N ALA A 50 6.86 -13.10 -8.63
CA ALA A 50 7.40 -13.64 -9.88
C ALA A 50 7.72 -12.56 -10.92
N GLU A 51 7.29 -11.31 -10.72
CA GLU A 51 7.82 -10.20 -11.50
C GLU A 51 9.23 -9.86 -10.99
N GLU A 52 10.24 -10.49 -11.57
CA GLU A 52 11.61 -9.95 -11.62
C GLU A 52 11.59 -8.67 -12.48
N ALA A 53 10.88 -7.65 -12.01
CA ALA A 53 10.87 -6.35 -12.65
C ALA A 53 12.27 -5.76 -12.54
N SER A 54 12.84 -5.34 -13.66
CA SER A 54 14.13 -4.66 -13.64
C SER A 54 14.06 -3.48 -12.67
N THR A 55 15.16 -3.22 -11.95
CA THR A 55 15.23 -2.11 -10.98
C THR A 55 14.74 -0.78 -11.60
N GLY A 56 14.98 -0.58 -12.90
CA GLY A 56 14.49 0.57 -13.64
C GLY A 56 12.95 0.66 -13.73
N HIS A 57 12.26 -0.44 -13.96
CA HIS A 57 10.79 -0.44 -14.01
C HIS A 57 10.16 -0.16 -12.64
N VAL A 58 10.76 -0.73 -11.58
CA VAL A 58 10.32 -0.49 -10.20
C VAL A 58 10.49 0.98 -9.81
N VAL A 59 11.66 1.58 -10.10
CA VAL A 59 11.93 3.00 -9.83
C VAL A 59 11.01 3.89 -10.66
N TRP A 60 10.84 3.60 -11.95
CA TRP A 60 9.95 4.37 -12.82
C TRP A 60 8.51 4.41 -12.31
N ARG A 61 7.99 3.25 -11.88
CA ARG A 61 6.65 3.14 -11.31
C ARG A 61 6.55 3.81 -9.94
N ALA A 62 7.60 3.72 -9.11
CA ALA A 62 7.68 4.41 -7.82
C ALA A 62 7.65 5.94 -7.97
N MET A 63 8.28 6.48 -9.02
CA MET A 63 8.24 7.91 -9.38
C MET A 63 6.87 8.35 -9.95
N GLY A 64 5.94 7.42 -10.19
CA GLY A 64 4.62 7.72 -10.75
C GLY A 64 4.57 7.74 -12.29
N GLY A 65 5.57 7.16 -12.95
CA GLY A 65 5.70 7.11 -14.40
C GLY A 65 5.85 8.48 -15.06
N VAL A 66 5.51 8.58 -16.35
CA VAL A 66 5.61 9.84 -17.11
C VAL A 66 4.87 10.98 -16.40
N ARG A 67 3.65 10.71 -15.90
CA ARG A 67 2.83 11.72 -15.23
C ARG A 67 3.47 12.22 -13.94
N GLY A 68 4.00 11.32 -13.11
CA GLY A 68 4.67 11.70 -11.87
C GLY A 68 5.95 12.50 -12.10
N ILE A 69 6.73 12.16 -13.14
CA ILE A 69 7.90 12.94 -13.53
C ILE A 69 7.49 14.33 -14.03
N LEU A 70 6.50 14.41 -14.92
CA LEU A 70 6.01 15.71 -15.41
C LEU A 70 5.47 16.57 -14.26
N GLU A 71 4.65 16.01 -13.38
CA GLU A 71 4.12 16.71 -12.19
C GLU A 71 5.24 17.23 -11.26
N SER A 72 6.40 16.55 -11.22
CA SER A 72 7.54 16.95 -10.38
C SER A 72 8.45 17.98 -11.05
N VAL A 73 8.64 17.87 -12.37
CA VAL A 73 9.56 18.72 -13.14
C VAL A 73 8.89 20.04 -13.55
N LEU A 74 7.60 20.01 -13.86
CA LEU A 74 6.87 21.16 -14.38
C LEU A 74 6.89 22.40 -13.45
N PRO A 75 6.73 22.29 -12.11
CA PRO A 75 6.87 23.44 -11.22
C PRO A 75 8.24 24.11 -11.32
N GLY A 76 9.32 23.32 -11.36
CA GLY A 76 10.68 23.83 -11.51
C GLY A 76 10.90 24.49 -12.87
N LEU A 77 10.35 23.92 -13.93
CA LEU A 77 10.41 24.53 -15.26
C LEU A 77 9.64 25.85 -15.32
N VAL A 78 8.44 25.92 -14.75
CA VAL A 78 7.67 27.17 -14.65
C VAL A 78 8.47 28.23 -13.92
N PHE A 79 9.09 27.88 -12.78
CA PHE A 79 9.97 28.80 -12.06
C PHE A 79 11.09 29.33 -12.96
N ILE A 80 11.88 28.44 -13.56
CA ILE A 80 13.07 28.83 -14.34
C ILE A 80 12.67 29.67 -15.55
N VAL A 81 11.64 29.27 -16.28
CA VAL A 81 11.19 29.98 -17.49
C VAL A 81 10.66 31.37 -17.11
N VAL A 82 9.77 31.47 -16.13
CA VAL A 82 9.20 32.76 -15.71
C VAL A 82 10.28 33.66 -15.13
N PHE A 83 11.17 33.11 -14.30
CA PHE A 83 12.26 33.89 -13.73
C PHE A 83 13.18 34.41 -14.82
N THR A 84 13.58 33.55 -15.76
CA THR A 84 14.49 33.91 -16.86
C THR A 84 13.91 34.99 -17.77
N ILE A 85 12.62 34.92 -18.12
CA ILE A 85 12.01 35.96 -18.98
C ILE A 85 11.71 37.25 -18.22
N THR A 86 11.65 37.22 -16.89
CA THR A 86 11.41 38.40 -16.05
C THR A 86 12.71 39.02 -15.54
N ILE A 87 13.87 38.53 -15.99
CA ILE A 87 15.15 39.19 -15.73
C ILE A 87 15.15 40.53 -16.45
N ASP A 88 15.31 41.58 -15.66
CA ASP A 88 15.51 42.92 -16.16
C ASP A 88 16.93 43.03 -16.76
N PRO A 89 17.08 43.44 -18.04
CA PRO A 89 18.38 43.46 -18.72
C PRO A 89 19.38 44.45 -18.13
N ASP A 90 18.91 45.51 -17.48
CA ASP A 90 19.73 46.61 -16.99
C ASP A 90 20.20 46.38 -15.56
N SER A 91 19.38 45.72 -14.74
CA SER A 91 19.68 45.40 -13.33
C SER A 91 20.13 43.95 -13.11
N GLY A 92 19.80 43.02 -14.03
CA GLY A 92 20.08 41.59 -13.90
C GLY A 92 19.20 40.87 -12.90
N ASP A 93 18.24 41.56 -12.29
CA ASP A 93 17.32 41.02 -11.29
C ASP A 93 16.06 40.46 -11.97
N GLY A 94 15.68 39.23 -11.61
CA GLY A 94 14.41 38.63 -12.03
C GLY A 94 13.32 38.81 -10.99
N ASP A 95 12.06 38.86 -11.41
CA ASP A 95 10.92 38.85 -10.48
C ASP A 95 10.77 37.48 -9.81
N LEU A 96 11.43 37.36 -8.66
CA LEU A 96 11.42 36.16 -7.83
C LEU A 96 10.01 35.86 -7.30
N TRP A 97 9.27 36.89 -6.88
CA TRP A 97 7.96 36.71 -6.23
C TRP A 97 6.93 36.17 -7.22
N LEU A 98 6.90 36.70 -8.44
CA LEU A 98 6.02 36.21 -9.51
C LEU A 98 6.38 34.77 -9.90
N SER A 99 7.66 34.52 -10.15
CA SER A 99 8.15 33.22 -10.60
C SER A 99 7.94 32.12 -9.57
N LEU A 100 8.23 32.43 -8.29
CA LEU A 100 8.03 31.53 -7.17
C LEU A 100 6.53 31.28 -6.95
N GLY A 101 5.71 32.33 -6.96
CA GLY A 101 4.26 32.22 -6.80
C GLY A 101 3.62 31.33 -7.86
N LEU A 102 3.99 31.50 -9.12
CA LEU A 102 3.53 30.66 -10.23
C LEU A 102 3.95 29.20 -10.07
N SER A 103 5.23 28.96 -9.75
CA SER A 103 5.76 27.61 -9.54
C SER A 103 5.06 26.88 -8.40
N VAL A 104 4.95 27.53 -7.23
CA VAL A 104 4.29 26.97 -6.05
C VAL A 104 2.79 26.77 -6.31
N GLY A 105 2.13 27.71 -6.99
CA GLY A 105 0.73 27.58 -7.39
C GLY A 105 0.49 26.36 -8.28
N VAL A 106 1.34 26.15 -9.28
CA VAL A 106 1.30 24.96 -10.15
C VAL A 106 1.52 23.68 -9.35
N ALA A 107 2.52 23.64 -8.47
CA ALA A 107 2.79 22.50 -7.60
C ALA A 107 1.59 22.20 -6.66
N ALA A 108 0.97 23.23 -6.11
CA ALA A 108 -0.20 23.11 -5.24
C ALA A 108 -1.40 22.53 -5.99
N VAL A 109 -1.68 23.00 -7.22
CA VAL A 109 -2.75 22.46 -8.07
C VAL A 109 -2.51 20.98 -8.38
N PHE A 110 -1.30 20.60 -8.79
CA PHE A 110 -0.98 19.19 -9.04
C PHE A 110 -1.06 18.34 -7.78
N THR A 111 -0.64 18.87 -6.64
CA THR A 111 -0.76 18.19 -5.35
C THR A 111 -2.22 17.97 -4.96
N ALA A 112 -3.07 18.99 -5.12
CA ALA A 112 -4.50 18.88 -4.89
C ALA A 112 -5.13 17.86 -5.86
N ALA A 113 -4.84 17.94 -7.15
CA ALA A 113 -5.32 16.99 -8.15
C ALA A 113 -4.87 15.55 -7.82
N ARG A 114 -3.62 15.37 -7.38
CA ARG A 114 -3.07 14.09 -6.92
C ARG A 114 -3.80 13.54 -5.70
N LEU A 115 -4.13 14.40 -4.74
CA LEU A 115 -4.92 14.02 -3.56
C LEU A 115 -6.35 13.62 -3.95
N LEU A 116 -7.00 14.38 -4.83
CA LEU A 116 -8.35 14.07 -5.31
C LEU A 116 -8.40 12.78 -6.14
N ALA A 117 -7.40 12.54 -7.00
CA ALA A 117 -7.32 11.36 -7.86
C ALA A 117 -6.96 10.06 -7.10
N ARG A 118 -6.49 10.14 -5.85
CA ARG A 118 -6.01 8.97 -5.07
C ARG A 118 -6.93 8.53 -3.93
N GLN A 119 -8.17 9.01 -3.83
CA GLN A 119 -9.05 8.63 -2.72
C GLN A 119 -10.38 7.97 -3.14
N PRO A 120 -10.79 6.86 -2.49
CA PRO A 120 -12.21 6.54 -2.39
C PRO A 120 -12.89 7.69 -1.64
N VAL A 121 -13.96 8.20 -2.22
CA VAL A 121 -14.62 9.49 -1.90
C VAL A 121 -14.82 9.75 -0.39
N THR A 122 -14.95 8.73 0.44
CA THR A 122 -15.18 8.82 1.89
C THR A 122 -13.98 9.32 2.70
N ALA A 123 -12.75 8.95 2.35
CA ALA A 123 -11.55 9.41 3.08
C ALA A 123 -11.18 10.87 2.75
N ALA A 124 -11.54 11.34 1.55
CA ALA A 124 -11.11 12.64 1.03
C ALA A 124 -11.89 13.77 1.70
N VAL A 125 -13.16 13.51 1.98
CA VAL A 125 -14.05 14.44 2.67
C VAL A 125 -13.56 14.69 4.09
N GLY A 126 -13.15 13.65 4.82
CA GLY A 126 -12.59 13.81 6.17
C GLY A 126 -11.29 14.61 6.17
N GLY A 127 -10.38 14.32 5.23
CA GLY A 127 -9.12 15.04 5.08
C GLY A 127 -9.28 16.51 4.69
N LEU A 128 -10.22 16.82 3.78
CA LEU A 128 -10.51 18.20 3.35
C LEU A 128 -11.08 19.04 4.50
N VAL A 129 -12.00 18.48 5.29
CA VAL A 129 -12.56 19.16 6.47
C VAL A 129 -11.45 19.46 7.48
N ALA A 130 -10.57 18.50 7.75
CA ALA A 130 -9.44 18.71 8.66
C ALA A 130 -8.46 19.79 8.15
N ALA A 131 -8.16 19.82 6.85
CA ALA A 131 -7.28 20.82 6.25
C ALA A 131 -7.88 22.24 6.31
N VAL A 132 -9.18 22.38 6.05
CA VAL A 132 -9.89 23.66 6.17
C VAL A 132 -9.86 24.18 7.60
N VAL A 133 -10.08 23.32 8.59
CA VAL A 133 -10.00 23.69 10.00
C VAL A 133 -8.58 24.13 10.38
N ALA A 134 -7.55 23.40 9.94
CA ALA A 134 -6.16 23.76 10.19
C ALA A 134 -5.77 25.11 9.57
N ALA A 135 -6.19 25.37 8.32
CA ALA A 135 -5.94 26.64 7.64
C ALA A 135 -6.65 27.81 8.34
N ALA A 136 -7.90 27.62 8.77
CA ALA A 136 -8.64 28.63 9.52
C ALA A 136 -7.97 28.96 10.86
N PHE A 137 -7.50 27.95 11.60
CA PHE A 137 -6.73 28.17 12.83
C PHE A 137 -5.44 28.94 12.56
N ALA A 138 -4.66 28.53 11.55
CA ALA A 138 -3.41 29.20 11.20
C ALA A 138 -3.61 30.68 10.83
N LEU A 139 -4.70 31.03 10.15
CA LEU A 139 -5.04 32.43 9.82
C LEU A 139 -5.53 33.23 11.03
N LEU A 140 -6.09 32.57 12.04
CA LEU A 140 -6.57 33.21 13.27
C LEU A 140 -5.45 33.40 14.31
N THR A 141 -4.44 32.53 14.31
CA THR A 141 -3.34 32.53 15.30
C THR A 141 -1.98 32.94 14.72
N GLY A 142 -1.88 33.07 13.40
CA GLY A 142 -0.67 33.47 12.67
C GLY A 142 -0.54 34.98 12.51
#